data_AF-A0A3N1S1Q6-F1
#
_entry.id   AF-A0A3N1S1Q6-F1
#
_cell.length_a   1.000
_cell.length_b   1.000
_cell.length_c   1.000
_cell.angle_alpha   90.00
_cell.angle_beta   90.00
_cell.angle_gamma   90.00
#
_symmetry.space_group_name_H-M   'P 1'
#
loop_
_entity.id
_entity.type
_entity.pdbx_description
1 polymer ?
#
loop_
_entity_poly.entity_id
_entity_poly.type
_entity_poly.pdbx_seq_one_letter_code
_entity_poly.pdbx_strand_id
1 'polypeptide(L)'
;MSDVHMLTGAYALDALQERERTAVEAHCAGCPPCLRECEEFRATAARLGMASTTIPPAALKGRVLDIVRATPRQPPWRLRMSDMGRRAAVRLRRRTLR
;
A
#
# COMPACT_ATOMS: atom_id res chain seq x y z
N MET A 1 21.45 -13.13 -2.86
CA MET A 1 20.35 -12.41 -2.17
C MET A 1 20.88 -11.04 -1.86
N SER A 2 20.22 -9.97 -2.34
CA SER A 2 20.59 -8.61 -1.95
C SER A 2 20.31 -8.43 -0.46
N ASP A 3 21.18 -7.70 0.24
CA ASP A 3 20.89 -7.22 1.59
C ASP A 3 19.63 -6.34 1.55
N VAL A 4 18.65 -6.63 2.41
CA VAL A 4 17.36 -5.92 2.45
C VAL A 4 17.52 -4.47 2.88
N HIS A 5 18.55 -4.16 3.68
CA HIS A 5 18.88 -2.79 4.07
C HIS A 5 19.27 -1.93 2.86
N MET A 6 19.88 -2.54 1.84
CA MET A 6 20.31 -1.84 0.62
C MET A 6 19.16 -1.61 -0.38
N LEU A 7 17.95 -2.11 -0.09
CA LEU A 7 16.79 -2.01 -0.98
C LEU A 7 15.84 -0.85 -0.62
N THR A 8 16.08 -0.13 0.47
CA THR A 8 15.19 0.95 0.96
C THR A 8 15.03 2.08 -0.06
N GLY A 9 16.10 2.47 -0.75
CA GLY A 9 16.05 3.47 -1.83
C GLY A 9 15.22 3.01 -3.03
N ALA A 10 15.44 1.79 -3.52
CA ALA A 10 14.67 1.24 -4.63
C ALA A 10 13.18 1.02 -4.25
N TYR A 11 12.92 0.62 -3.02
CA TYR A 11 11.56 0.52 -2.47
C TYR A 11 10.86 1.88 -2.41
N ALA A 12 11.55 2.92 -1.92
CA ALA A 12 11.01 4.27 -1.84
C ALA A 12 10.64 4.86 -3.21
N LEU A 13 11.30 4.41 -4.28
CA LEU A 13 11.08 4.82 -5.66
C LEU A 13 10.16 3.88 -6.47
N ASP A 14 9.49 2.92 -5.80
CA ASP A 14 8.60 1.93 -6.44
C ASP A 14 9.31 1.08 -7.52
N ALA A 15 10.62 0.87 -7.39
CA ALA A 15 11.49 0.22 -8.38
C ALA A 15 11.84 -1.23 -8.05
N LEU A 16 11.07 -1.88 -7.18
CA LEU A 16 11.29 -3.28 -6.77
C LEU A 16 10.29 -4.23 -7.42
N GLN A 17 10.75 -5.45 -7.68
CA GLN A 17 9.87 -6.58 -8.00
C GLN A 17 9.07 -6.97 -6.75
N GLU A 18 7.92 -7.61 -6.95
CA GLU A 18 6.97 -7.94 -5.86
C GLU A 18 7.65 -8.66 -4.68
N ARG A 19 8.48 -9.68 -4.96
CA ARG A 19 9.20 -10.44 -3.93
C ARG A 19 10.13 -9.58 -3.06
N GLU A 20 10.75 -8.56 -3.65
CA GLU A 20 11.69 -7.67 -2.96
C GLU A 20 10.92 -6.60 -2.18
N ARG A 21 9.83 -6.08 -2.76
CA ARG A 21 8.91 -5.17 -2.08
C ARG A 21 8.38 -5.79 -0.78
N THR A 22 7.83 -7.01 -0.86
CA THR A 22 7.32 -7.72 0.32
C THR A 22 8.41 -7.94 1.37
N ALA A 23 9.65 -8.20 0.96
CA ALA A 23 10.77 -8.39 1.88
C ALA A 23 11.12 -7.09 2.63
N VAL A 24 11.16 -5.95 1.94
CA VAL A 24 11.40 -4.63 2.56
C VAL A 24 10.25 -4.25 3.50
N GLU A 25 9.00 -4.46 3.09
CA GLU A 25 7.83 -4.19 3.93
C GLU A 25 7.84 -5.00 5.23
N ALA A 26 8.12 -6.30 5.14
CA ALA A 26 8.26 -7.16 6.31
C ALA A 26 9.41 -6.72 7.22
N HIS A 27 10.53 -6.27 6.64
CA HIS A 27 11.68 -5.78 7.39
C HIS A 27 11.38 -4.44 8.12
N CYS A 28 10.78 -3.48 7.42
CA CYS A 28 10.42 -2.17 8.00
C CYS A 28 9.43 -2.28 9.17
N ALA A 29 8.63 -3.35 9.25
CA ALA A 29 7.77 -3.62 10.40
C ALA A 29 8.56 -3.82 11.72
N GLY A 30 9.83 -4.23 11.64
CA GLY A 30 10.71 -4.48 12.79
C GLY A 30 11.95 -3.59 12.87
N CYS A 31 12.22 -2.75 11.87
CA CYS A 31 13.42 -1.91 11.81
C CYS A 31 13.05 -0.43 11.61
N PRO A 32 12.90 0.35 12.72
CA PRO A 32 12.60 1.78 12.65
C PRO A 32 13.60 2.62 11.84
N PRO A 33 14.93 2.34 11.85
CA PRO A 33 15.88 3.03 10.99
C PRO A 33 15.58 2.89 9.49
N CYS A 34 15.28 1.68 9.02
CA CYS A 34 14.96 1.47 7.60
C CYS A 34 13.61 2.05 7.19
N LEU A 35 12.62 2.06 8.10
CA LEU A 35 11.37 2.78 7.87
C LEU A 35 11.64 4.28 7.67
N ARG A 36 12.43 4.88 8.55
CA ARG A 36 12.83 6.30 8.46
C ARG A 36 13.58 6.60 7.16
N GLU A 37 14.54 5.76 6.80
CA GLU A 37 15.30 5.93 5.56
C GLU A 37 14.39 5.90 4.32
N CYS A 38 13.40 5.00 4.28
CA CYS A 38 12.40 4.98 3.21
C CYS A 38 11.59 6.28 3.16
N GLU A 39 11.20 6.83 4.31
CA GLU A 39 10.49 8.11 4.40
C GLU A 39 11.37 9.28 3.91
N GLU A 40 12.64 9.31 4.29
CA GLU A 40 13.61 10.32 3.87
C GLU A 40 13.89 10.27 2.36
N PHE A 41 14.01 9.07 1.79
CA PHE A 41 14.14 8.90 0.33
C PHE A 41 12.88 9.35 -0.40
N ARG A 42 11.67 9.02 0.09
CA ARG A 42 10.41 9.51 -0.51
C ARG A 42 10.33 11.04 -0.46
N ALA A 43 10.72 11.65 0.66
CA ALA A 43 10.74 13.10 0.79
C ALA A 43 11.72 13.75 -0.20
N THR A 44 12.89 13.14 -0.40
CA THR A 44 13.89 13.59 -1.37
C THR A 44 13.37 13.44 -2.81
N ALA A 45 12.77 12.29 -3.14
CA ALA A 45 12.17 12.04 -4.45
C ALA A 45 11.07 13.05 -4.77
N ALA A 46 10.23 13.41 -3.79
CA ALA A 46 9.19 14.43 -3.98
C ALA A 46 9.80 15.81 -4.33
N ARG A 47 10.89 16.22 -3.68
CA ARG A 47 11.59 17.48 -3.99
C ARG A 47 12.16 17.47 -5.41
N LEU A 48 12.77 16.35 -5.82
CA LEU A 48 13.29 16.17 -7.17
C LEU A 48 12.16 16.20 -8.22
N GLY A 49 11.02 15.56 -7.94
CA GLY A 49 9.84 15.58 -8.79
C GLY A 49 9.28 16.99 -9.00
N MET A 50 9.21 17.80 -7.94
CA MET A 50 8.78 19.20 -8.06
C MET A 50 9.77 20.02 -8.90
N ALA A 51 11.08 19.82 -8.71
CA ALA A 51 12.11 20.51 -9.48
C ALA A 51 12.14 20.12 -10.97
N SER A 52 11.59 18.96 -11.33
CA SER A 52 11.59 18.41 -12.70
C SER A 52 10.22 18.46 -13.38
N THR A 53 9.24 19.14 -12.79
CA THR A 53 7.87 19.19 -13.32
C THR A 53 7.78 19.97 -14.64
N THR A 54 6.93 19.51 -15.56
CA THR A 54 6.60 20.17 -16.82
C THR A 54 5.11 20.50 -16.89
N ILE A 55 4.72 21.44 -17.77
CA ILE A 55 3.33 21.85 -17.96
C ILE A 55 2.57 20.69 -18.64
N PRO A 56 1.53 20.11 -18.00
CA PRO A 56 0.73 19.06 -18.63
C PRO A 56 -0.19 19.65 -19.72
N PRO A 57 -0.59 18.85 -20.73
CA PRO A 57 -1.59 19.29 -21.70
C PRO A 57 -2.89 19.72 -21.01
N ALA A 58 -3.48 20.85 -21.43
CA ALA A 58 -4.67 21.43 -20.78
C ALA A 58 -5.87 20.45 -20.68
N ALA A 59 -6.02 19.57 -21.67
CA ALA A 59 -7.09 18.57 -21.71
C ALA A 59 -6.87 17.37 -20.75
N LEU A 60 -5.65 17.20 -20.19
CA LEU A 60 -5.31 16.01 -19.40
C LEU A 60 -6.24 15.84 -18.18
N LYS A 61 -6.52 16.92 -17.45
CA LYS A 61 -7.40 16.90 -16.28
C LYS A 61 -8.82 16.44 -16.66
N GLY A 62 -9.38 16.97 -17.74
CA GLY A 62 -10.70 16.56 -18.24
C GLY A 62 -10.76 15.07 -18.54
N ARG A 63 -9.82 14.58 -19.35
CA ARG A 63 -9.73 13.15 -19.71
C ARG A 63 -9.63 12.23 -18.50
N VAL A 64 -8.80 12.58 -17.51
CA VAL A 64 -8.66 11.79 -16.28
C VAL A 64 -9.97 11.74 -15.50
N LEU A 65 -10.67 12.88 -15.37
CA LEU A 65 -11.95 12.94 -14.67
C LEU A 65 -13.05 12.16 -15.40
N ASP A 66 -13.05 12.14 -16.72
CA ASP A 66 -13.99 11.33 -17.51
C ASP A 66 -13.76 9.83 -17.27
N ILE A 67 -12.49 9.39 -17.25
CA ILE A 67 -12.13 8.00 -16.91
C ILE A 67 -12.58 7.64 -15.50
N VAL A 68 -12.33 8.52 -14.51
CA VAL A 68 -12.75 8.31 -13.12
C VAL A 68 -14.28 8.17 -13.01
N ARG A 69 -15.05 8.96 -13.75
CA ARG A 69 -16.53 8.87 -13.76
C ARG A 69 -17.02 7.57 -14.39
N ALA A 70 -16.35 7.11 -15.45
CA ALA A 70 -16.71 5.89 -16.17
C ALA A 70 -16.27 4.62 -15.43
N THR A 71 -15.26 4.70 -14.56
CA THR A 71 -14.73 3.55 -13.82
C THR A 71 -15.73 3.10 -12.74
N PRO A 72 -16.22 1.85 -12.78
CA PRO A 72 -17.06 1.32 -11.72
C PRO A 72 -16.34 1.38 -10.38
N ARG A 73 -16.97 2.02 -9.39
CA ARG A 73 -16.41 2.08 -8.03
C ARG A 73 -16.52 0.70 -7.40
N GLN A 74 -15.42 0.21 -6.83
CA GLN A 74 -15.45 -0.93 -5.93
C GLN A 74 -16.47 -0.63 -4.82
N PRO A 75 -17.38 -1.57 -4.49
CA PRO A 75 -18.29 -1.37 -3.39
C PRO A 75 -17.46 -1.07 -2.14
N PRO A 76 -17.89 -0.15 -1.26
CA PRO A 76 -17.21 0.03 0.01
C PRO A 76 -17.17 -1.35 0.66
N TRP A 77 -15.97 -1.90 0.81
CA TRP A 77 -15.60 -3.07 1.60
C TRP A 77 -16.59 -3.27 2.75
N ARG A 78 -17.69 -3.98 2.49
CA ARG A 78 -18.68 -4.29 3.52
C ARG A 78 -17.96 -5.26 4.42
N LEU A 79 -17.48 -4.73 5.54
CA LEU A 79 -17.31 -5.38 6.83
C LEU A 79 -17.46 -6.90 6.71
N ARG A 80 -16.33 -7.60 6.73
CA ARG A 80 -16.25 -9.06 6.92
C ARG A 80 -16.72 -9.49 8.33
N MET A 81 -17.71 -8.78 8.89
CA MET A 81 -18.37 -9.08 10.17
C MET A 81 -19.18 -10.39 10.10
N SER A 82 -19.60 -10.82 8.90
CA SER A 82 -20.29 -12.09 8.69
C SER A 82 -19.43 -13.32 9.01
N ASP A 83 -18.10 -13.21 8.98
CA ASP A 83 -17.19 -14.31 9.38
C ASP A 83 -16.96 -14.37 10.90
N MET A 84 -17.09 -13.24 11.60
CA MET A 84 -16.96 -13.17 13.06
C MET A 84 -18.20 -13.75 13.76
N GLY A 85 -19.41 -13.42 13.25
CA GLY A 85 -20.67 -13.96 13.76
C GLY A 85 -20.78 -15.48 13.65
N ARG A 86 -20.31 -16.04 12.52
CA ARG A 86 -20.25 -17.50 12.32
C ARG A 86 -19.30 -18.20 13.31
N ARG A 87 -18.15 -17.62 13.63
CA ARG A 87 -17.18 -18.19 14.59
C ARG A 87 -17.66 -18.08 16.04
N ALA A 88 -18.41 -17.04 16.41
CA ALA A 88 -19.01 -16.90 17.74
C ALA A 88 -20.12 -17.94 17.98
N ALA A 89 -21.00 -18.15 17.00
CA ALA A 89 -22.08 -19.14 17.07
C ALA A 89 -21.53 -20.58 17.23
N VAL A 90 -20.41 -20.91 16.58
CA VAL A 90 -19.73 -22.22 16.72
C VAL A 90 -19.15 -22.43 18.13
N ARG A 91 -18.64 -21.38 18.80
CA ARG A 91 -18.12 -21.48 20.17
C ARG A 91 -19.22 -21.66 21.21
N LEU A 92 -20.35 -20.97 21.04
CA LEU A 92 -21.50 -21.09 21.94
C LEU A 92 -22.12 -22.50 21.87
N ARG A 93 -22.23 -23.08 20.66
CA ARG A 93 -22.73 -24.46 20.49
C ARG A 93 -21.86 -25.55 21.12
N ARG A 94 -20.54 -25.35 21.22
CA ARG A 94 -19.63 -26.31 21.89
C ARG A 94 -19.68 -26.22 23.41
N ARG A 95 -20.21 -25.13 23.95
CA ARG A 95 -20.26 -24.86 25.39
C ARG A 95 -21.56 -25.36 26.05
N THR A 96 -22.57 -25.66 25.25
CA THR A 96 -23.87 -26.21 25.68
C THR A 96 -24.00 -27.72 25.51
N LEU A 97 -22.89 -28.42 25.21
CA LEU A 97 -22.81 -29.88 25.06
C LEU A 97 -21.93 -30.52 26.14
N ARG A 98 -21.87 -29.91 27.33
CA ARG A 98 -21.17 -30.44 28.50
C ARG A 98 -22.14 -30.61 29.65
#